data_AF-A0A958PL33-F1
#
_entry.id   AF-A0A958PL33-F1
#
_cell.length_a   1.000
_cell.length_b   1.000
_cell.length_c   1.000
_cell.angle_alpha   90.00
_cell.angle_beta   90.00
_cell.angle_gamma   90.00
#
_symmetry.space_group_name_H-M   'P 1'
#
loop_
_entity.id
_entity.type
_entity.pdbx_description
1 polymer ?
#
loop_
_entity_poly.entity_id
_entity_poly.type
_entity_poly.pdbx_seq_one_letter_code
_entity_poly.pdbx_strand_id
1 'polypeptide(L)' 'MIDPSKISQIQTLILSRYDEHGRELPRRETTDPYEILVSEVMSQQTQVARVIPKRYAFLDT' A
#
# COMPACT_ATOMS: atom_id res chain seq x y z
N MET A 1 -13.29 -27.46 2.20
CA MET A 1 -12.71 -26.75 3.35
C MET A 1 -11.28 -26.39 3.00
N ILE A 2 -10.86 -25.13 3.11
CA ILE A 2 -9.46 -24.76 2.84
C ILE A 2 -8.62 -25.22 4.05
N ASP A 3 -7.47 -25.83 3.76
CA ASP A 3 -6.52 -26.31 4.77
C ASP A 3 -5.81 -25.12 5.44
N PRO A 4 -5.91 -24.96 6.77
CA PRO A 4 -5.24 -23.89 7.50
C PRO A 4 -3.72 -23.87 7.31
N SER A 5 -3.08 -25.02 7.10
CA SER A 5 -1.63 -25.10 6.87
C SER A 5 -1.24 -24.44 5.55
N LYS A 6 -2.07 -24.61 4.51
CA LYS A 6 -1.86 -23.96 3.21
C LYS A 6 -2.02 -22.45 3.28
N ILE A 7 -2.96 -21.95 4.11
CA ILE A 7 -3.13 -20.51 4.34
C ILE A 7 -1.85 -19.91 4.94
N SER A 8 -1.32 -20.53 6.00
CA SER A 8 -0.10 -20.08 6.67
C SER A 8 1.12 -20.09 5.74
N GLN A 9 1.26 -21.13 4.91
CA GLN A 9 2.33 -21.21 3.92
C GLN A 9 2.26 -20.08 2.89
N ILE A 10 1.06 -19.77 2.36
CA ILE A 10 0.86 -18.68 1.40
C ILE A 10 1.15 -17.33 2.05
N GLN A 11 0.65 -17.08 3.27
CA GLN A 11 0.92 -15.84 3.99
C GLN A 11 2.42 -15.63 4.19
N THR A 12 3.12 -16.65 4.68
CA THR A 12 4.57 -16.59 4.89
C THR A 12 5.31 -16.30 3.59
N LEU A 13 4.93 -16.95 2.49
CA LEU A 13 5.54 -16.75 1.17
C LEU A 13 5.30 -15.34 0.62
N ILE A 14 4.08 -14.82 0.75
CA ILE A 14 3.74 -13.48 0.25
C ILE A 14 4.45 -12.41 1.07
N LEU A 15 4.49 -12.56 2.39
CA LEU A 15 5.14 -11.60 3.28
C LEU A 15 6.66 -11.58 3.09
N SER A 16 7.33 -12.72 3.00
CA SER A 16 8.79 -12.74 2.76
C SER A 16 9.16 -12.12 1.42
N ARG A 17 8.37 -12.38 0.37
CA ARG A 17 8.56 -11.75 -0.94
C ARG A 17 8.28 -10.24 -0.91
N TYR A 18 7.32 -9.81 -0.12
CA TYR A 18 7.02 -8.39 0.05
C TYR A 18 8.15 -7.66 0.79
N ASP A 19 8.76 -8.30 1.80
CA ASP A 19 9.90 -7.74 2.52
C ASP A 19 11.12 -7.57 1.60
N GLU A 20 11.36 -8.51 0.68
CA GLU A 20 12.49 -8.46 -0.26
C GLU A 20 12.26 -7.59 -1.51
N HIS A 21 11.02 -7.47 -1.98
CA HIS A 21 10.70 -6.86 -3.28
C HIS A 21 9.58 -5.82 -3.23
N GLY A 22 9.17 -5.41 -2.04
CA GLY A 22 8.13 -4.42 -1.82
C GLY A 22 8.47 -3.09 -2.50
N ARG A 23 7.53 -2.55 -3.26
CA ARG A 23 7.68 -1.21 -3.85
C ARG A 23 7.53 -0.14 -2.77
N GLU A 24 8.43 0.84 -2.79
CA GLU A 24 8.31 2.06 -1.99
C GLU A 24 7.15 2.90 -2.53
N LEU A 25 6.20 3.24 -1.65
CA LEU A 25 5.06 4.10 -1.96
C LEU A 25 4.91 5.11 -0.80
N PRO A 26 4.69 6.41 -1.06
CA PRO A 26 4.61 7.40 0.02
C PRO A 26 3.55 7.10 1.09
N ARG A 27 2.45 6.44 0.71
CA ARG A 27 1.43 5.95 1.65
C ARG A 27 1.95 4.97 2.71
N ARG A 28 3.03 4.24 2.41
CA ARG A 28 3.62 3.21 3.27
C ARG A 28 4.63 3.78 4.26
N GLU A 29 4.97 5.06 4.13
CA GLU A 29 5.90 5.77 5.01
C GLU A 29 5.20 6.51 6.16
N THR A 30 3.86 6.50 6.18
CA THR A 30 3.04 7.16 7.20
C THR A 30 2.04 6.18 7.80
N THR A 31 1.69 6.40 9.07
CA THR A 31 0.59 5.71 9.76
C THR A 31 -0.60 6.63 10.03
N ASP A 32 -0.60 7.86 9.49
CA ASP A 32 -1.70 8.80 9.62
C ASP A 32 -2.92 8.29 8.83
N PRO A 33 -4.07 8.00 9.49
CA PRO A 33 -5.28 7.52 8.83
C PRO A 33 -5.80 8.46 7.74
N TYR A 34 -5.65 9.79 7.90
CA TYR A 34 -6.09 10.78 6.93
C TYR A 34 -5.23 10.75 5.67
N GLU A 35 -3.90 10.75 5.83
CA GLU A 35 -2.98 10.68 4.69
C GLU A 35 -3.15 9.36 3.90
N ILE A 36 -3.38 8.25 4.61
CA ILE A 36 -3.66 6.95 4.01
C ILE A 36 -4.96 7.04 3.20
N LEU A 37 -6.04 7.52 3.81
CA LEU A 37 -7.36 7.65 3.15
C LEU A 37 -7.30 8.49 1.87
N VAL A 38 -6.73 9.70 1.96
CA VAL A 38 -6.59 10.61 0.82
C VAL A 38 -5.93 9.90 -0.35
N SER A 39 -4.86 9.19 -0.04
CA SER A 39 -4.06 8.53 -1.03
C SER A 39 -4.77 7.31 -1.63
N GLU A 40 -5.47 6.50 -0.83
CA GLU A 40 -6.29 5.40 -1.33
C GLU A 40 -7.36 5.89 -2.30
N VAL A 41 -8.09 6.96 -1.95
CA VAL A 41 -9.11 7.57 -2.81
C VAL A 41 -8.50 8.05 -4.13
N MET A 42 -7.36 8.74 -4.10
CA MET A 42 -6.68 9.19 -5.31
C MET A 42 -6.27 8.03 -6.25
N SER A 43 -5.99 6.84 -5.71
CA SER A 43 -5.53 5.67 -6.49
C SER A 43 -6.63 4.77 -7.04
N GLN A 44 -7.91 4.98 -6.73
CA GLN A 44 -9.00 4.12 -7.20
C GLN A 44 -9.19 4.12 -8.73
N GLN A 45 -8.79 5.19 -9.42
CA GLN A 45 -8.90 5.31 -10.89
C GLN A 45 -7.64 5.87 -11.55
N THR A 46 -6.55 6.06 -10.79
CA THR A 46 -5.31 6.65 -11.33
C THR A 46 -4.08 5.86 -10.89
N GLN A 47 -3.07 5.83 -11.77
CA GLN A 47 -1.80 5.16 -11.49
C GLN A 47 -1.04 5.86 -10.36
N VAL A 48 -0.36 5.09 -9.52
CA VAL A 48 0.38 5.61 -8.35
C VAL A 48 1.36 6.73 -8.73
N ALA A 49 2.07 6.60 -9.86
CA ALA A 49 2.99 7.64 -10.33
C ALA A 49 2.32 9.02 -10.54
N ARG A 50 1.03 9.05 -10.89
CA ARG A 50 0.25 10.29 -11.04
C ARG A 50 -0.24 10.84 -9.70
N VAL A 51 -0.42 9.98 -8.70
CA VAL A 51 -0.93 10.35 -7.37
C VAL A 51 0.15 11.01 -6.51
N ILE A 52 1.39 10.54 -6.58
CA ILE A 52 2.50 11.02 -5.73
C ILE A 52 2.58 12.57 -5.68
N PRO A 53 2.72 13.30 -6.81
CA PRO A 53 2.82 14.76 -6.77
C PRO A 53 1.52 15.45 -6.31
N LYS A 54 0.35 14.83 -6.55
CA LYS A 54 -0.95 15.39 -6.16
C LYS A 54 -1.23 15.24 -4.66
N ARG A 55 -0.76 14.15 -4.05
CA ARG A 55 -0.84 13.91 -2.62
C ARG A 55 -0.08 14.99 -1.84
N TYR A 56 1.18 15.24 -2.20
CA TYR A 56 2.00 16.25 -1.51
C TYR A 56 1.37 17.64 -1.61
N ALA A 57 0.90 18.04 -2.80
CA ALA A 57 0.23 19.33 -2.97
C ALA A 57 -1.09 19.45 -2.18
N PHE A 58 -1.81 18.35 -1.97
CA PHE A 58 -3.06 18.34 -1.23
C PHE A 58 -2.86 18.44 0.29
N LEU A 59 -1.75 17.92 0.81
CA LEU A 59 -1.43 17.91 2.25
C LEU A 59 -0.65 19.14 2.72
N ASP A 60 -0.09 19.93 1.79
CA ASP A 60 0.67 21.17 2.08
C ASP A 60 -0.26 22.38 2.38
N THR A 61 -1.53 22.14 2.72
CA THR A 61 -2.56 23.16 3.00
C THR A 61 -2.90 23.20 4.48
#